data_AF-A0A662JTQ5-F1
#
_entry.id   AF-A0A662JTQ5-F1
#
_cell.length_a   1.000
_cell.length_b   1.000
_cell.length_c   1.000
_cell.angle_alpha   90.00
_cell.angle_beta   90.00
_cell.angle_gamma   90.00
#
_symmetry.space_group_name_H-M   'P 1'
#
loop_
_entity.id
_entity.type
_entity.pdbx_description
1 polymer ?
#
loop_
_entity_poly.entity_id
_entity_poly.type
_entity_poly.pdbx_seq_one_letter_code
_entity_poly.pdbx_strand_id
1 'polypeptide(L)' 'KTRGVEDLSFSVEKGEIFGFLGPNGAGKTTTIRTLLGFLRPTSGETYIFGRSIWENVEEIKKSWLYPW' A
#
# COMPACT_ATOMS: atom_id res chain seq x y z
N LYS A 1 16.63 13.24 -13.10
CA LYS A 1 16.73 12.04 -12.23
C LYS A 1 15.31 11.72 -11.78
N THR A 2 14.68 10.65 -12.29
CA THR A 2 13.24 10.42 -12.06
C THR A 2 13.04 9.82 -10.68
N ARG A 3 12.51 10.64 -9.76
CA ARG A 3 12.11 10.25 -8.40
C ARG A 3 10.62 9.88 -8.43
N GLY A 4 10.27 8.67 -8.04
CA GLY A 4 8.89 8.21 -7.85
C GLY A 4 8.55 8.15 -6.35
N VAL A 5 7.26 8.08 -5.99
CA VAL A 5 6.68 8.11 -4.62
C VAL A 5 7.65 8.59 -3.53
N GLU A 6 7.50 9.83 -3.07
CA GLU A 6 8.28 10.38 -1.95
C GLU A 6 7.33 10.99 -0.91
N ASP A 7 7.36 10.49 0.33
CA ASP A 7 6.54 10.87 1.51
C ASP A 7 5.01 10.87 1.36
N LEU A 8 4.41 9.83 0.76
CA LEU A 8 2.95 9.77 0.60
C LEU A 8 2.22 9.24 1.85
N SER A 9 1.22 10.00 2.33
CA SER A 9 0.30 9.63 3.43
C SER A 9 -1.17 9.81 3.03
N PHE A 10 -1.96 8.76 3.24
CA PHE A 10 -3.40 8.75 3.10
C PHE A 10 -3.97 7.54 3.87
N SER A 11 -5.26 7.56 4.18
CA SER A 11 -6.01 6.40 4.66
C SER A 11 -7.20 6.16 3.74
N VAL A 12 -7.67 4.91 3.70
CA VAL A 12 -8.89 4.52 3.01
C VAL A 12 -9.73 3.76 4.01
N GLU A 13 -10.93 4.25 4.26
CA GLU A 13 -11.83 3.69 5.25
C GLU A 13 -12.57 2.46 4.69
N LYS A 14 -13.09 1.65 5.61
CA LYS A 14 -13.85 0.44 5.22
C LYS A 14 -15.08 0.84 4.40
N GLY A 15 -15.18 0.29 3.19
CA GLY A 15 -16.29 0.54 2.27
C GLY A 15 -16.02 1.64 1.26
N GLU A 16 -14.89 2.34 1.35
CA GLU A 16 -14.49 3.32 0.35
C GLU A 16 -13.88 2.66 -0.90
N ILE A 17 -14.12 3.29 -2.05
CA ILE A 17 -13.45 2.96 -3.30
C ILE A 17 -12.43 4.07 -3.58
N PHE A 18 -11.15 3.72 -3.62
CA PHE A 18 -10.06 4.65 -3.87
C PHE A 18 -9.31 4.27 -5.16
N GLY A 19 -8.94 5.26 -5.98
CA GLY A 19 -8.26 5.04 -7.25
C GLY A 19 -7.11 6.03 -7.49
N PHE A 20 -5.99 5.55 -8.04
CA PHE A 20 -4.87 6.38 -8.46
C PHE A 20 -4.99 6.79 -9.93
N LEU A 21 -4.99 8.09 -10.21
CA LEU A 21 -5.01 8.64 -11.57
C LEU A 21 -3.74 9.46 -11.85
N GLY A 22 -3.17 9.31 -13.04
CA GLY A 22 -1.98 10.07 -13.47
C GLY A 22 -1.27 9.45 -14.67
N PRO A 23 -0.26 10.13 -15.26
CA PRO A 23 0.46 9.64 -16.44
C PRO A 23 1.34 8.41 -16.13
N ASN A 24 1.87 7.78 -17.17
CA ASN A 24 2.85 6.70 -17.01
C ASN A 24 4.09 7.22 -16.27
N GLY A 25 4.60 6.42 -15.33
CA GLY A 25 5.74 6.82 -14.49
C GLY A 25 5.38 7.66 -13.25
N ALA A 26 4.11 8.04 -13.05
CA ALA A 26 3.68 8.83 -11.88
C ALA A 26 3.75 8.09 -10.52
N GLY A 27 4.21 6.83 -10.47
CA GLY A 27 4.34 6.07 -9.23
C GLY A 27 3.12 5.24 -8.83
N LYS A 28 2.01 5.24 -9.59
CA LYS A 28 0.77 4.50 -9.27
C LYS A 28 1.00 3.02 -8.90
N THR A 29 1.64 2.28 -9.81
CA THR A 29 1.95 0.86 -9.60
C THR A 29 2.93 0.65 -8.44
N THR A 30 3.87 1.58 -8.25
CA THR A 30 4.84 1.55 -7.14
C THR A 30 4.12 1.72 -5.80
N THR A 31 3.18 2.68 -5.68
CA THR A 31 2.38 2.90 -4.46
C THR A 31 1.54 1.68 -4.13
N ILE A 32 0.82 1.11 -5.11
CA ILE A 32 -0.02 -0.07 -4.91
C ILE A 32 0.84 -1.26 -4.43
N ARG A 33 1.99 -1.50 -5.06
CA ARG A 33 2.91 -2.57 -4.66
C ARG A 33 3.48 -2.35 -3.26
N THR A 34 3.67 -1.09 -2.86
CA THR A 34 4.17 -0.74 -1.52
C THR A 34 3.12 -1.00 -0.43
N LEU A 35 1.87 -0.60 -0.66
CA LEU A 35 0.74 -0.88 0.23
C LEU A 35 0.52 -2.38 0.42
N LEU A 36 0.54 -3.14 -0.67
CA LEU A 36 0.33 -4.58 -0.66
C LEU A 36 1.54 -5.38 -0.16
N GLY A 37 2.62 -4.72 0.25
CA GLY A 37 3.82 -5.39 0.77
C GLY A 37 4.71 -6.06 -0.28
N PHE A 38 4.47 -5.82 -1.58
CA PHE A 38 5.29 -6.34 -2.68
C PHE A 38 6.56 -5.54 -2.94
N LEU A 39 6.62 -4.30 -2.46
CA LEU A 39 7.78 -3.42 -2.60
C LEU A 39 8.01 -2.66 -1.30
N ARG A 40 9.18 -2.82 -0.69
CA ARG A 40 9.49 -2.10 0.56
C ARG A 40 9.77 -0.63 0.27
N PRO A 41 9.14 0.32 1.00
CA PRO A 41 9.46 1.73 0.81
C PRO A 41 10.88 2.00 1.31
N THR A 42 11.51 3.05 0.78
CA THR A 42 12.81 3.53 1.28
C THR A 42 12.69 4.10 2.69
N SER A 43 11.55 4.73 3.00
CA SER A 43 11.20 5.31 4.31
C SER A 43 9.68 5.30 4.51
N GLY A 44 9.23 5.42 5.77
CA GLY A 44 7.81 5.45 6.13
C GLY A 44 7.21 4.07 6.37
N GLU A 45 5.90 4.06 6.62
CA GLU A 45 5.17 2.89 7.10
C GLU A 45 3.91 2.66 6.26
N THR A 46 3.51 1.39 6.14
CA THR A 46 2.29 1.00 5.44
C THR A 46 1.49 0.02 6.28
N TYR A 47 0.20 0.28 6.38
CA TYR A 47 -0.73 -0.49 7.21
C TYR A 47 -1.89 -1.01 6.37
N ILE A 48 -2.28 -2.26 6.63
CA ILE A 48 -3.51 -2.86 6.11
C ILE A 48 -4.31 -3.36 7.30
N PHE A 49 -5.58 -2.98 7.38
CA PHE A 49 -6.48 -3.30 8.50
C PHE A 49 -5.87 -2.94 9.87
N GLY A 50 -5.19 -1.80 9.94
CA GLY A 50 -4.53 -1.30 11.17
C GLY A 50 -3.25 -2.05 11.57
N ARG A 51 -2.75 -2.98 10.75
CA ARG A 51 -1.53 -3.75 11.03
C ARG A 51 -0.41 -3.39 10.06
N SER A 52 0.81 -3.28 10.58
CA SER A 52 2.01 -3.05 9.75
C SER A 52 2.20 -4.23 8.79
N ILE A 53 2.26 -3.95 7.49
CA ILE A 53 2.45 -5.00 6.48
C ILE A 53 3.80 -5.67 6.59
N TRP A 54 4.81 -4.99 7.15
CA TRP A 54 6.18 -5.51 7.24
C TRP A 54 6.41 -6.41 8.45
N GLU A 55 5.57 -6.28 9.48
CA GLU A 55 5.66 -7.08 10.70
C GLU A 55 4.62 -8.21 10.74
N ASN A 56 3.49 -8.05 10.03
CA ASN A 56 2.31 -8.92 10.16
C ASN A 56 1.90 -9.57 8.82
N VAL A 57 2.86 -9.85 7.92
CA VAL A 57 2.60 -10.35 6.55
C VAL A 57 1.68 -11.58 6.53
N GLU A 58 1.95 -12.58 7.37
CA GLU A 58 1.19 -13.84 7.38
C GLU A 58 -0.26 -13.65 7.83
N GLU A 59 -0.47 -12.84 8.86
CA GLU A 59 -1.81 -12.54 9.38
C GLU A 59 -2.62 -11.75 8.37
N ILE A 60 -2.00 -10.75 7.73
CA ILE A 60 -2.66 -9.95 6.69
C ILE A 60 -3.02 -10.83 5.50
N LYS A 61 -2.13 -11.73 5.05
CA LYS A 61 -2.46 -12.68 3.97
C LYS A 61 -3.61 -13.61 4.34
N LYS A 62 -3.67 -14.09 5.58
CA LYS A 62 -4.82 -14.90 6.06
C LYS A 62 -6.12 -14.12 6.00
N SER A 63 -6.12 -12.83 6.36
CA SER A 63 -7.30 -11.97 6.29
C SER A 63 -7.84 -11.77 4.87
N TRP A 64 -6.99 -11.88 3.85
CA TRP A 64 -7.42 -11.79 2.45
C TRP A 64 -8.06 -13.08 1.95
N LEU A 65 -7.59 -14.23 2.43
CA LEU A 65 -8.08 -15.54 2.02
C LEU A 65 -9.39 -15.93 2.73
N TYR A 66 -9.57 -15.46 3.96
CA TYR A 66 -10.78 -15.68 4.75
C TYR A 66 -11.30 -14.36 5.30
N PRO A 67 -11.94 -13.53 4.45
CA PRO A 67 -12.49 -12.25 4.88
C PRO A 67 -13.77 -12.38 5.72
N TRP A 68 -14.21 -13.61 6.04
CA TRP A 68 -15.41 -13.95 6.81
C TRP A 68 -15.11 -15.06 7.81
#